data_AF-A0A1F9JTU4-F1
#
_entry.id   AF-A0A1F9JTU4-F1
#
_cell.length_a   1.000
_cell.length_b   1.000
_cell.length_c   1.000
_cell.angle_alpha   90.00
_cell.angle_beta   90.00
_cell.angle_gamma   90.00
#
_symmetry.space_group_name_H-M   'P 1'
#
loop_
_entity.id
_entity.type
_entity.pdbx_description
1 polymer ?
#
loop_
_entity_poly.entity_id
_entity_poly.type
_entity_poly.pdbx_seq_one_letter_code
_entity_poly.pdbx_strand_id
1 'polypeptide(L)'
;MPSLGPDGKYQVIINKIRFGPPQASDDEIDLETGFLMMPQAIPEPAPQPGEPLPVPGGSGGGPGTGPIPPEPTPQELPLGSKEKIVELTFTADRNQLFTAWNAVANLADLAGSVTVTVKAESEKGFDQSKLRNGVLEPLEEADLIEDKK
;
A
#
# COMPACT_ATOMS: atom_id res chain seq x y z
N MET A 1 -15.40 23.31 7.81
CA MET A 1 -14.08 22.67 8.08
C MET A 1 -14.19 21.85 9.36
N PRO A 2 -13.64 20.63 9.41
CA PRO A 2 -13.65 19.79 10.61
C PRO A 2 -12.89 20.46 11.75
N SER A 3 -13.37 20.28 12.98
CA SER A 3 -12.74 20.84 14.17
C SER A 3 -11.50 20.03 14.56
N LEU A 4 -10.44 20.69 15.02
CA LEU A 4 -9.28 20.01 15.59
C LEU A 4 -9.62 19.55 17.02
N GLY A 5 -9.36 18.29 17.32
CA GLY A 5 -9.46 17.70 18.65
C GLY A 5 -8.33 18.16 19.58
N PRO A 6 -8.50 17.94 20.90
CA PRO A 6 -7.45 18.23 21.90
C PRO A 6 -6.19 17.37 21.73
N ASP A 7 -6.29 16.30 20.94
CA ASP A 7 -5.20 15.41 20.52
C ASP A 7 -4.47 15.90 19.25
N GLY A 8 -4.87 17.06 18.70
CA GLY A 8 -4.31 17.61 17.46
C GLY A 8 -4.76 16.86 16.20
N LYS A 9 -5.80 16.03 16.27
CA LYS A 9 -6.37 15.31 15.10
C LYS A 9 -7.70 15.92 14.66
N TYR A 10 -8.04 15.83 13.38
CA TYR A 10 -9.34 16.31 12.90
C TYR A 10 -10.47 15.43 13.41
N GLN A 11 -11.51 16.04 13.97
CA GLN A 11 -12.74 15.37 14.35
C GLN A 11 -13.60 15.18 13.10
N VAL A 12 -13.73 13.93 12.66
CA VAL A 12 -14.48 13.56 11.47
C VAL A 12 -15.42 12.39 11.78
N ILE A 13 -16.56 12.35 11.09
CA ILE A 13 -17.49 11.21 11.19
C ILE A 13 -16.92 10.09 10.33
N ILE A 14 -16.35 9.05 10.96
CA ILE A 14 -15.63 7.96 10.27
C ILE A 14 -16.48 7.34 9.14
N ASN A 15 -17.79 7.16 9.35
CA ASN A 15 -18.70 6.59 8.35
C ASN A 15 -18.97 7.50 7.13
N LYS A 16 -18.53 8.77 7.18
CA LYS A 16 -18.58 9.73 6.06
C LYS A 16 -17.25 9.84 5.31
N ILE A 17 -16.22 9.10 5.72
CA ILE A 17 -14.95 9.05 5.00
C ILE A 17 -15.09 8.08 3.81
N ARG A 18 -14.43 8.41 2.70
CA ARG A 18 -14.36 7.59 1.48
C ARG A 18 -12.88 7.44 1.08
N PHE A 19 -12.50 6.29 0.54
CA PHE A 19 -11.13 5.99 0.11
C PHE A 19 -11.11 5.55 -1.37
N GLY A 20 -10.16 6.06 -2.15
CA GLY A 20 -9.88 5.62 -3.54
C GLY A 20 -10.76 6.23 -4.65
N PRO A 21 -10.39 6.05 -5.95
CA PRO A 21 -11.14 6.56 -7.11
C PRO A 21 -12.14 5.54 -7.73
N PRO A 22 -13.28 6.00 -8.31
CA PRO A 22 -14.32 6.82 -7.70
C PRO A 22 -15.54 5.97 -7.29
N GLN A 23 -16.11 6.25 -6.11
CA GLN A 23 -17.43 5.77 -5.70
C GLN A 23 -18.45 6.93 -5.54
N ALA A 24 -18.02 8.18 -5.76
CA ALA A 24 -18.86 9.37 -5.76
C ALA A 24 -18.76 10.03 -7.15
N SER A 25 -19.89 10.40 -7.75
CA SER A 25 -19.92 11.17 -9.00
C SER A 25 -19.47 12.61 -8.75
N ASP A 26 -18.97 13.29 -9.77
CA ASP A 26 -18.54 14.70 -9.67
C ASP A 26 -19.67 15.61 -9.12
N ASP A 27 -20.94 15.28 -9.39
CA ASP A 27 -22.11 15.98 -8.86
C ASP A 27 -22.31 15.83 -7.33
N GLU A 28 -21.63 14.87 -6.68
CA GLU A 28 -21.67 14.64 -5.21
C GLU A 28 -20.52 15.38 -4.48
N ILE A 29 -19.56 15.94 -5.21
CA ILE A 29 -18.37 16.57 -4.63
C ILE A 29 -18.61 18.08 -4.49
N ASP A 30 -18.86 18.54 -3.27
CA ASP A 30 -18.88 19.97 -2.96
C ASP A 30 -17.44 20.52 -2.94
N LEU A 31 -17.08 21.28 -3.97
CA LEU A 31 -15.77 21.91 -4.13
C LEU A 31 -15.63 23.25 -3.39
N GLU A 32 -16.73 23.84 -2.93
CA GLU A 32 -16.72 25.12 -2.20
C GLU A 32 -16.53 24.91 -0.70
N THR A 33 -17.06 23.81 -0.15
CA THR A 33 -17.00 23.52 1.29
C THR A 33 -16.30 22.21 1.67
N GLY A 34 -15.97 21.38 0.67
CA GLY A 34 -15.23 20.13 0.85
C GLY A 34 -13.77 20.32 1.25
N PHE A 35 -13.17 19.27 1.80
CA PHE A 35 -11.76 19.28 2.21
C PHE A 35 -11.13 17.90 1.99
N LEU A 36 -9.87 17.89 1.55
CA LEU A 36 -9.10 16.67 1.34
C LEU A 36 -8.31 16.33 2.61
N MET A 37 -8.28 15.05 2.97
CA MET A 37 -7.52 14.55 4.11
C MET A 37 -6.46 13.57 3.64
N MET A 38 -5.27 13.67 4.22
CA MET A 38 -4.28 12.60 4.12
C MET A 38 -4.77 11.37 4.90
N PRO A 39 -4.64 10.13 4.39
CA PRO A 39 -5.14 8.93 5.07
C PRO A 39 -4.65 8.77 6.51
N GLN A 40 -3.39 9.14 6.78
CA GLN A 40 -2.78 9.09 8.12
C GLN A 40 -3.39 10.08 9.13
N ALA A 41 -4.18 11.05 8.66
CA ALA A 41 -4.84 12.03 9.53
C ALA A 41 -6.20 11.52 10.08
N ILE A 42 -6.64 10.33 9.65
CA ILE A 42 -7.91 9.75 10.09
C ILE A 42 -7.75 9.24 11.53
N PRO A 43 -8.65 9.61 12.46
CA PRO A 43 -8.60 9.10 13.83
C PRO A 43 -8.75 7.58 13.88
N GLU A 44 -7.78 6.89 14.46
CA GLU A 44 -7.88 5.46 14.77
C GLU A 44 -8.72 5.26 16.03
N PRO A 45 -9.61 4.24 16.07
CA PRO A 45 -10.34 3.91 17.27
C PRO A 45 -9.36 3.53 18.39
N ALA A 46 -9.56 4.08 19.59
CA ALA A 46 -8.73 3.75 20.74
C ALA A 46 -8.73 2.24 20.98
N PRO A 47 -7.58 1.63 21.32
CA PRO A 47 -7.52 0.23 21.71
C PRO A 47 -8.51 -0.03 22.85
N GLN A 48 -9.45 -0.95 22.64
CA GLN A 48 -10.37 -1.33 23.70
C GLN A 48 -9.57 -2.08 24.79
N PRO A 49 -9.71 -1.73 26.08
CA PRO A 49 -9.10 -2.48 27.17
C PRO A 49 -9.58 -3.94 27.09
N GLY A 50 -8.64 -4.88 26.95
CA GLY A 50 -8.94 -6.30 26.87
C GLY A 50 -9.75 -6.77 28.07
N GLU A 51 -10.81 -7.53 27.81
CA GLU A 51 -11.60 -8.19 28.84
C GLU A 51 -10.72 -9.19 29.62
N PRO A 52 -10.88 -9.29 30.96
CA PRO A 52 -10.07 -10.20 31.77
C PRO A 52 -10.38 -11.67 31.44
N LEU A 53 -9.33 -12.41 31.07
CA LEU A 53 -9.35 -13.86 30.85
C LEU A 53 -9.81 -14.61 32.13
N PRO A 54 -10.68 -15.65 32.03
CA PRO A 54 -11.03 -16.47 33.17
C PRO A 54 -9.88 -17.42 33.55
N VAL A 55 -9.62 -17.54 34.85
CA VAL A 55 -8.60 -18.41 35.45
C VAL A 55 -8.95 -19.92 35.34
N PRO A 56 -7.96 -20.84 35.32
CA PRO A 56 -8.17 -22.24 34.97
C PRO A 56 -8.54 -23.11 36.19
N GLY A 57 -9.55 -23.96 36.04
CA GLY A 57 -9.96 -24.94 37.05
C GLY A 57 -10.45 -26.27 36.46
N GLY A 58 -9.62 -27.31 36.60
CA GLY A 58 -10.04 -28.66 37.04
C GLY A 58 -10.76 -29.62 36.08
N SER A 59 -9.98 -30.54 35.50
CA SER A 59 -10.21 -32.00 35.35
C SER A 59 -11.51 -32.59 34.75
N GLY A 60 -11.34 -33.38 33.68
CA GLY A 60 -12.21 -34.55 33.43
C GLY A 60 -12.27 -35.10 31.99
N GLY A 61 -11.45 -36.11 31.67
CA GLY A 61 -11.89 -37.35 30.98
C GLY A 61 -12.09 -37.40 29.45
N GLY A 62 -11.14 -38.05 28.75
CA GLY A 62 -11.44 -39.09 27.74
C GLY A 62 -11.64 -38.70 26.26
N PRO A 63 -11.47 -39.64 25.31
CA PRO A 63 -10.52 -39.47 24.20
C PRO A 63 -11.14 -39.42 22.79
N GLY A 64 -10.50 -38.68 21.88
CA GLY A 64 -10.79 -38.70 20.45
C GLY A 64 -9.59 -38.19 19.62
N THR A 65 -8.77 -39.12 19.14
CA THR A 65 -7.64 -38.88 18.25
C THR A 65 -8.13 -38.61 16.82
N GLY A 66 -7.78 -37.44 16.28
CA GLY A 66 -7.75 -37.16 14.84
C GLY A 66 -6.59 -36.20 14.55
N PRO A 67 -5.77 -36.39 13.49
CA PRO A 67 -4.70 -35.46 13.17
C PRO A 67 -5.32 -34.15 12.66
N ILE A 68 -5.14 -33.07 13.41
CA ILE A 68 -5.40 -31.72 12.91
C ILE A 68 -4.22 -31.41 11.96
N PRO A 69 -4.45 -31.03 10.69
CA PRO A 69 -3.39 -30.53 9.84
C PRO A 69 -2.71 -29.33 10.53
N PRO A 70 -1.39 -29.17 10.47
CA PRO A 70 -0.76 -27.97 11.01
C PRO A 70 -1.34 -26.76 10.28
N GLU A 71 -2.04 -25.93 11.04
CA GLU A 71 -2.36 -24.56 10.65
C GLU A 71 -1.06 -23.89 10.20
N PRO A 72 -1.04 -23.14 9.08
CA PRO A 72 0.17 -22.47 8.65
C PRO A 72 0.53 -21.45 9.73
N THR A 73 1.54 -21.80 10.54
CA THR A 73 2.19 -20.88 11.46
C THR A 73 2.51 -19.62 10.68
N PRO A 74 2.02 -18.44 11.11
CA PRO A 74 2.53 -17.18 10.59
C PRO A 74 4.05 -17.24 10.72
N GLN A 75 4.75 -17.19 9.60
CA GLN A 75 6.19 -17.05 9.62
C GLN A 75 6.46 -15.72 10.31
N GLU A 76 6.88 -15.76 11.58
CA GLU A 76 7.53 -14.64 12.23
C GLU A 76 8.73 -14.28 11.36
N LEU A 77 8.58 -13.22 10.56
CA LEU A 77 9.69 -12.56 9.93
C LEU A 77 10.70 -12.24 11.04
N PRO A 78 11.98 -12.61 10.89
CA PRO A 78 12.96 -12.41 11.94
C PRO A 78 13.03 -10.93 12.31
N LEU A 79 12.56 -10.63 13.52
CA LEU A 79 12.67 -9.34 14.15
C LEU A 79 14.17 -9.08 14.42
N GLY A 80 14.83 -8.27 13.60
CA GLY A 80 16.14 -7.72 13.95
C GLY A 80 17.26 -7.83 12.94
N SER A 81 17.02 -7.52 11.67
CA SER A 81 18.07 -6.98 10.80
C SER A 81 17.50 -5.80 10.04
N LYS A 82 18.10 -4.62 10.19
CA LYS A 82 17.78 -3.49 9.31
C LYS A 82 18.18 -3.92 7.91
N GLU A 83 17.21 -4.28 7.10
CA GLU A 83 17.42 -4.66 5.71
C GLU A 83 17.99 -3.45 4.97
N LYS A 84 19.25 -3.54 4.58
CA LYS A 84 19.97 -2.42 3.95
C LYS A 84 19.67 -2.33 2.45
N ILE A 85 19.18 -3.41 1.85
CA ILE A 85 18.91 -3.56 0.43
C ILE A 85 17.61 -4.32 0.29
N VAL A 86 16.64 -3.72 -0.40
CA VAL A 86 15.33 -4.31 -0.68
C VAL A 86 15.23 -4.52 -2.19
N GLU A 87 15.12 -5.78 -2.63
CA GLU A 87 14.94 -6.15 -4.04
C GLU A 87 13.56 -6.78 -4.25
N LEU A 88 12.79 -6.23 -5.19
CA LEU A 88 11.42 -6.64 -5.47
C LEU A 88 11.25 -6.85 -6.98
N THR A 89 10.61 -7.94 -7.37
CA THR A 89 10.24 -8.22 -8.77
C THR A 89 8.77 -8.61 -8.83
N PHE A 90 8.02 -7.96 -9.71
CA PHE A 90 6.61 -8.26 -9.93
C PHE A 90 6.24 -8.01 -11.40
N THR A 91 5.23 -8.73 -11.87
CA THR A 91 4.58 -8.47 -13.16
C THR A 91 3.35 -7.62 -12.89
N ALA A 92 3.21 -6.50 -13.59
CA ALA A 92 2.08 -5.60 -13.45
C ALA A 92 1.57 -5.17 -14.83
N ASP A 93 0.25 -5.00 -14.94
CA ASP A 93 -0.34 -4.28 -16.07
C ASP A 93 -0.26 -2.75 -15.87
N ARG A 94 -0.82 -1.99 -16.83
CA ARG A 94 -0.83 -0.52 -16.77
C ARG A 94 -1.45 0.03 -15.48
N ASN A 95 -2.58 -0.50 -15.03
CA ASN A 95 -3.29 0.03 -13.87
C ASN A 95 -2.55 -0.33 -12.58
N GLN A 96 -2.01 -1.55 -12.50
CA GLN A 96 -1.21 -2.01 -11.38
C GLN A 96 0.12 -1.25 -11.27
N LEU A 97 0.72 -0.85 -12.40
CA LEU A 97 1.95 -0.06 -12.41
C LEU A 97 1.74 1.33 -11.78
N PHE A 98 0.59 1.97 -12.02
CA PHE A 98 0.25 3.24 -11.33
C PHE A 98 0.17 3.07 -9.82
N THR A 99 -0.42 1.97 -9.34
CA THR A 99 -0.48 1.66 -7.91
C THR A 99 0.92 1.35 -7.35
N ALA A 100 1.71 0.54 -8.05
CA ALA A 100 3.06 0.18 -7.64
C ALA A 100 3.99 1.39 -7.58
N TRP A 101 3.79 2.40 -8.44
CA TRP A 101 4.59 3.62 -8.44
C TRP A 101 4.54 4.36 -7.10
N ASN A 102 3.36 4.43 -6.45
CA ASN A 102 3.25 5.02 -5.12
C ASN A 102 4.12 4.25 -4.10
N ALA A 103 4.10 2.92 -4.13
CA ALA A 103 4.94 2.11 -3.25
C ALA A 103 6.44 2.31 -3.51
N VAL A 104 6.86 2.39 -4.77
CA VAL A 104 8.26 2.67 -5.16
C VAL A 104 8.69 4.07 -4.73
N ALA A 105 7.82 5.07 -4.85
CA ALA A 105 8.10 6.42 -4.36
C ALA A 105 8.30 6.46 -2.84
N ASN A 106 7.43 5.78 -2.08
CA ASN A 106 7.61 5.66 -0.63
C ASN A 106 8.94 4.96 -0.26
N LEU A 107 9.38 3.97 -1.05
CA LEU A 107 10.68 3.35 -0.86
C LEU A 107 11.84 4.33 -1.14
N ALA A 108 11.70 5.18 -2.16
CA ALA A 108 12.67 6.24 -2.44
C ALA A 108 12.75 7.27 -1.32
N ASP A 109 11.64 7.65 -0.70
CA ASP A 109 11.62 8.54 0.47
C ASP A 109 12.39 7.95 1.65
N LEU A 110 12.34 6.62 1.83
CA LEU A 110 13.06 5.91 2.89
C LEU A 110 14.55 5.70 2.58
N ALA A 111 14.89 5.43 1.31
CA ALA A 111 16.25 5.06 0.88
C ALA A 111 17.05 6.24 0.30
N GLY A 112 16.41 7.39 0.06
CA GLY A 112 16.96 8.56 -0.65
C GLY A 112 16.94 8.43 -2.18
N SER A 113 17.06 7.22 -2.70
CA SER A 113 16.91 6.93 -4.14
C SER A 113 16.59 5.46 -4.36
N VAL A 114 15.95 5.15 -5.48
CA VAL A 114 15.73 3.77 -5.94
C VAL A 114 16.18 3.63 -7.38
N THR A 115 16.66 2.44 -7.74
CA THR A 115 16.93 2.07 -9.14
C THR A 115 15.76 1.22 -9.63
N VAL A 116 15.16 1.59 -10.77
CA VAL A 116 14.03 0.86 -11.36
C VAL A 116 14.48 0.18 -12.65
N THR A 117 14.32 -1.13 -12.72
CA THR A 117 14.55 -1.91 -13.96
C THR A 117 13.20 -2.34 -14.52
N VAL A 118 12.86 -1.89 -15.73
CA VAL A 118 11.61 -2.25 -16.41
C VAL A 118 11.90 -3.19 -17.57
N LYS A 119 11.19 -4.31 -17.63
CA LYS A 119 11.26 -5.28 -18.73
C LYS A 119 9.85 -5.52 -19.27
N ALA A 120 9.72 -5.42 -20.59
CA ALA A 120 8.50 -5.78 -21.31
C ALA A 120 8.84 -6.69 -22.49
N GLU A 121 8.00 -7.69 -22.73
CA GLU A 121 8.12 -8.61 -23.86
C GLU A 121 6.87 -8.50 -24.74
N SER A 122 7.06 -8.58 -26.06
CA SER A 122 5.98 -8.58 -27.04
C SER A 122 6.25 -9.64 -28.09
N GLU A 123 5.33 -10.60 -28.24
CA GLU A 123 5.43 -11.65 -29.26
C GLU A 123 5.43 -11.09 -30.69
N LYS A 124 4.76 -9.95 -30.91
CA LYS A 124 4.65 -9.28 -32.21
C LYS A 124 5.73 -8.23 -32.43
N GLY A 125 6.61 -8.01 -31.45
CA GLY A 125 7.53 -6.88 -31.40
C GLY A 125 6.85 -5.57 -30.97
N PHE A 126 7.67 -4.54 -30.78
CA PHE A 126 7.22 -3.18 -30.47
C PHE A 126 7.27 -2.29 -31.72
N ASP A 127 6.23 -1.48 -31.92
CA ASP A 127 6.25 -0.37 -32.87
C ASP A 127 7.30 0.65 -32.41
N GLN A 128 8.34 0.84 -33.22
CA GLN A 128 9.49 1.67 -32.87
C GLN A 128 9.11 3.15 -32.68
N SER A 129 8.17 3.66 -33.47
CA SER A 129 7.70 5.05 -33.37
C SER A 129 6.94 5.26 -32.06
N LYS A 130 6.07 4.29 -31.69
CA LYS A 130 5.35 4.35 -30.41
C LYS A 130 6.27 4.15 -29.20
N LEU A 131 7.27 3.28 -29.31
CA LEU A 131 8.23 3.05 -28.24
C LEU A 131 9.08 4.30 -28.00
N ARG A 132 9.54 4.97 -29.07
CA ARG A 132 10.31 6.22 -28.96
C ARG A 132 9.48 7.32 -28.34
N ASN A 133 8.35 7.69 -28.94
CA ASN A 133 7.57 8.86 -28.54
C ASN A 133 6.80 8.64 -27.21
N GLY A 134 6.42 7.39 -26.92
CA GLY A 134 5.58 7.07 -25.77
C GLY A 134 6.35 6.60 -24.54
N VAL A 135 7.61 6.17 -24.69
CA VAL A 135 8.38 5.58 -23.59
C VAL A 135 9.78 6.18 -23.49
N LEU A 136 10.59 6.15 -24.56
CA LEU A 136 11.99 6.57 -24.47
C LEU A 136 12.15 8.09 -24.34
N GLU A 137 11.50 8.88 -25.21
CA GLU A 137 11.60 10.35 -25.15
C GLU A 137 11.13 10.92 -23.81
N PRO A 138 9.98 10.52 -23.23
CA PRO A 138 9.59 11.00 -21.91
C PRO A 138 10.59 10.67 -20.80
N LEU A 139 11.29 9.53 -20.89
CA LEU A 139 12.32 9.14 -19.90
C LEU A 139 13.62 9.92 -20.10
N GLU A 140 13.98 10.25 -21.34
CA GLU A 140 15.11 11.12 -21.69
C GLU A 140 14.84 12.56 -21.21
N GLU A 141 13.65 13.11 -21.48
CA GLU A 141 13.23 14.46 -21.06
C GLU A 141 13.14 14.62 -19.54
N ALA A 142 12.90 13.51 -18.82
CA ALA A 142 12.89 13.46 -17.37
C ALA A 142 14.29 13.21 -16.76
N ASP A 143 15.36 13.17 -17.58
CA ASP A 143 16.73 12.86 -17.17
C ASP A 143 16.87 11.50 -16.44
N LEU A 144 15.99 10.54 -16.76
CA LEU A 144 15.97 9.21 -16.13
C LEU A 144 16.81 8.18 -16.88
N ILE A 145 17.04 8.39 -18.18
CA ILE A 145 17.90 7.56 -19.03
C ILE A 145 18.75 8.44 -19.94
N GLU A 146 19.95 7.96 -20.29
CA GLU A 146 20.81 8.61 -21.29
C GLU A 146 20.56 8.00 -22.67
N ASP A 147 20.43 8.83 -23.70
CA ASP A 147 20.44 8.38 -25.10
C ASP A 147 21.85 7.81 -25.37
N LYS A 148 21.96 6.49 -25.51
CA LYS A 148 23.21 5.83 -25.87
C LYS A 148 23.55 6.19 -27.31
N LYS A 149 24.29 7.28 -27.48
CA LYS A 149 24.88 7.72 -28.74
C LYS A 149 26.08 6.88 -29.15
#